data_AF-A0A7I7NNL4-F1
#
_entry.id   AF-A0A7I7NNL4-F1
#
_cell.length_a   1.000
_cell.length_b   1.000
_cell.length_c   1.000
_cell.angle_alpha   90.00
_cell.angle_beta   90.00
_cell.angle_gamma   90.00
#
_symmetry.space_group_name_H-M   'P 1'
#
loop_
_entity.id
_entity.type
_entity.pdbx_description
1 polymer ?
#
loop_
_entity_poly.entity_id
_entity_poly.type
_entity_poly.pdbx_seq_one_letter_code
_entity_poly.pdbx_strand_id
1 'polypeptide(L)'
;MAAYSGSMHVARNLRGYVTKSGEQRLYETILLRRSFRDGGKVRHQTLANLSKLPPEAIAAIEATLKGHTLVAAGSEFSKTRSLPHGDVAAVAAMAGKLKLAALLGPPCRARDIAVALIISRVVRPKSKLSTLGWWSDTTLGVDLGVADASTDEIYAAMDWLVSRQETIERSWPQSISRSR
;
A
#
# COMPACT_ATOMS: atom_id res chain seq x y z
N MET A 1 5.70 7.31 -27.79
CA MET A 1 5.51 5.95 -28.34
C MET A 1 4.14 5.90 -29.00
N ALA A 2 4.08 5.70 -30.31
CA ALA A 2 2.81 5.72 -31.04
C ALA A 2 1.91 4.58 -30.56
N ALA A 3 0.67 4.91 -30.18
CA ALA A 3 -0.34 3.92 -29.83
C ALA A 3 -0.56 2.98 -31.03
N TYR A 4 -0.31 1.68 -30.84
CA TYR A 4 -0.55 0.66 -31.85
C TYR A 4 -2.04 0.69 -32.22
N SER A 5 -2.37 1.16 -33.43
CA SER A 5 -3.76 1.17 -33.90
C SER A 5 -4.20 -0.28 -34.10
N GLY A 6 -5.06 -0.77 -33.20
CA GLY A 6 -5.48 -2.16 -33.03
C GLY A 6 -6.16 -2.78 -34.25
N SER A 7 -5.36 -3.15 -35.24
CA SER A 7 -5.78 -3.96 -36.38
C SER A 7 -5.66 -5.45 -36.10
N MET A 8 -4.82 -5.86 -35.13
CA MET A 8 -4.56 -7.26 -34.82
C MET A 8 -5.26 -7.73 -33.54
N HIS A 9 -5.78 -8.95 -33.58
CA HIS A 9 -6.44 -9.58 -32.43
C HIS A 9 -6.26 -11.11 -32.46
N VAL A 10 -6.41 -11.73 -31.29
CA VAL A 10 -6.49 -13.19 -31.15
C VAL A 10 -7.95 -13.61 -31.32
N ALA A 11 -8.22 -14.56 -32.20
CA ALA A 11 -9.54 -15.14 -32.43
C ALA A 11 -9.55 -16.61 -31.99
N ARG A 12 -10.55 -17.00 -31.19
CA ARG A 12 -10.77 -18.36 -30.72
C ARG A 12 -11.98 -18.96 -31.41
N ASN A 13 -11.80 -20.10 -32.06
CA ASN A 13 -12.86 -20.83 -32.74
C ASN A 13 -13.04 -22.19 -32.07
N LEU A 14 -14.25 -22.48 -31.62
CA LEU A 14 -14.62 -23.77 -31.04
C LEU A 14 -15.37 -24.60 -32.07
N ARG A 15 -14.95 -25.85 -32.29
CA ARG A 15 -15.67 -26.82 -33.11
C ARG A 15 -15.95 -28.07 -32.29
N GLY A 16 -17.23 -28.40 -32.14
CA GLY A 16 -17.69 -29.66 -31.58
C GLY A 16 -17.89 -30.71 -32.67
N TYR A 17 -17.48 -31.95 -32.42
CA TYR A 17 -17.80 -33.10 -33.26
C TYR A 17 -18.17 -34.30 -32.39
N VAL A 18 -19.25 -35.00 -32.76
CA VAL A 18 -19.66 -36.25 -32.13
C VAL A 18 -19.07 -37.39 -32.93
N THR A 19 -18.27 -38.23 -32.28
CA THR A 19 -17.69 -39.43 -32.93
C THR A 19 -18.78 -40.46 -33.23
N LYS A 20 -18.48 -41.41 -34.12
CA LYS A 20 -19.39 -42.54 -34.41
C LYS A 20 -19.77 -43.37 -33.16
N SER A 21 -18.98 -43.27 -32.08
CA SER A 21 -19.23 -43.91 -30.78
C SER A 21 -20.03 -43.05 -29.79
N GLY A 22 -20.50 -41.87 -30.20
CA GLY A 22 -21.28 -40.96 -29.35
C GLY A 22 -20.45 -40.04 -28.45
N GLU A 23 -19.11 -40.06 -28.56
CA GLU A 23 -18.23 -39.21 -27.75
C GLU A 23 -18.20 -37.78 -28.32
N GLN A 24 -18.45 -36.77 -27.49
CA GLN A 24 -18.30 -35.36 -27.88
C GLN A 24 -16.83 -34.93 -27.77
N ARG A 25 -16.26 -34.43 -28.86
CA ARG A 25 -14.93 -33.83 -28.90
C ARG A 25 -15.02 -32.35 -29.23
N LEU A 26 -14.36 -31.52 -28.41
CA LEU A 26 -14.24 -30.09 -28.61
C LEU A 26 -12.81 -29.77 -29.08
N TYR A 27 -12.73 -29.09 -30.22
CA TYR A 27 -11.48 -28.59 -30.78
C TYR A 27 -11.47 -27.07 -30.73
N GLU A 28 -10.54 -26.49 -29.97
CA GLU A 28 -10.28 -25.05 -29.99
C GLU A 28 -9.16 -24.75 -31.00
N THR A 29 -9.39 -23.77 -31.87
CA THR A 29 -8.36 -23.20 -32.74
C THR A 29 -8.17 -21.73 -32.41
N ILE A 30 -6.93 -21.36 -32.10
CA ILE A 30 -6.53 -20.02 -31.68
C ILE A 30 -5.72 -19.40 -32.81
N LEU A 31 -6.15 -18.25 -33.34
CA LEU A 31 -5.57 -17.60 -34.52
C LEU A 31 -5.19 -16.15 -34.23
N LEU A 32 -4.04 -15.71 -34.72
CA LEU A 32 -3.70 -14.28 -34.82
C LEU A 32 -4.25 -13.74 -36.15
N ARG A 33 -5.06 -12.68 -36.09
CA ARG A 33 -5.71 -12.11 -37.28
C ARG A 33 -5.49 -10.61 -37.35
N ARG A 34 -5.39 -10.06 -38.56
CA ARG A 34 -5.49 -8.62 -38.83
C ARG A 34 -6.80 -8.26 -39.52
N SER A 35 -7.41 -7.16 -39.10
CA SER A 35 -8.58 -6.54 -39.71
C SER A 35 -8.13 -5.38 -40.59
N PHE A 36 -8.57 -5.35 -41.84
CA PHE A 36 -8.25 -4.29 -42.80
C PHE A 36 -9.50 -3.91 -43.60
N ARG A 37 -9.49 -2.72 -44.23
CA ARG A 37 -10.56 -2.27 -45.12
C ARG A 37 -10.15 -2.48 -46.57
N ASP A 38 -11.04 -3.08 -47.35
CA ASP A 38 -10.89 -3.31 -48.77
C ASP A 38 -12.19 -2.89 -49.47
N GLY A 39 -12.14 -1.85 -50.30
CA GLY A 39 -13.31 -1.29 -50.97
C GLY A 39 -14.46 -0.92 -50.04
N GLY A 40 -14.16 -0.35 -48.86
CA GLY A 40 -15.17 0.02 -47.86
C GLY A 40 -15.71 -1.13 -46.99
N LYS A 41 -15.31 -2.38 -47.25
CA LYS A 41 -15.68 -3.55 -46.44
C LYS A 41 -14.55 -3.95 -45.50
N VAL A 42 -14.88 -4.29 -44.25
CA VAL A 42 -13.91 -4.87 -43.31
C VAL A 42 -13.67 -6.34 -43.67
N ARG A 43 -12.41 -6.72 -43.81
CA ARG A 43 -11.96 -8.09 -44.06
C ARG A 43 -10.96 -8.52 -42.99
N HIS A 44 -10.87 -9.83 -42.76
CA HIS A 44 -9.92 -10.42 -41.81
C HIS A 44 -8.93 -11.33 -42.54
N GLN A 45 -7.65 -11.12 -42.30
CA GLN A 45 -6.59 -12.02 -42.75
C GLN A 45 -6.00 -12.77 -41.56
N THR A 46 -5.89 -14.09 -41.67
CA THR A 46 -5.17 -14.92 -40.70
C THR A 46 -3.67 -14.76 -40.93
N LEU A 47 -2.95 -14.39 -39.87
CA LEU A 47 -1.50 -14.20 -39.88
C LEU A 47 -0.76 -15.43 -39.33
N ALA A 48 -1.30 -16.04 -38.25
CA ALA A 48 -0.70 -17.21 -37.64
C ALA A 48 -1.73 -18.07 -36.91
N ASN A 49 -1.41 -19.36 -36.74
CA ASN A 49 -2.12 -20.26 -35.83
C ASN A 49 -1.34 -20.36 -34.52
N LEU A 50 -1.95 -19.91 -33.43
CA LEU A 50 -1.36 -19.87 -32.09
C LEU A 50 -1.69 -21.12 -31.26
N SER A 51 -2.46 -22.08 -31.78
CA SER A 51 -2.98 -23.23 -31.01
C SER A 51 -1.89 -24.18 -30.47
N LYS A 52 -0.64 -24.01 -30.88
CA LYS A 52 0.53 -24.78 -30.41
C LYS A 52 1.36 -24.04 -29.38
N LEU A 53 1.05 -22.78 -29.11
CA LEU A 53 1.74 -22.00 -28.08
C LEU A 53 1.24 -22.39 -26.69
N PRO A 54 2.09 -22.23 -25.66
CA PRO A 54 1.65 -22.34 -24.28
C PRO A 54 0.53 -21.35 -23.96
N PRO A 55 -0.44 -21.70 -23.09
CA PRO A 55 -1.56 -20.83 -22.73
C PRO A 55 -1.13 -19.45 -22.22
N GLU A 56 -0.04 -19.37 -21.46
CA GLU A 56 0.51 -18.13 -20.92
C GLU A 56 1.01 -17.19 -22.02
N ALA A 57 1.63 -17.72 -23.07
CA ALA A 57 2.08 -16.94 -24.22
C ALA A 57 0.89 -16.37 -25.01
N ILE A 58 -0.17 -17.17 -25.18
CA ILE A 58 -1.41 -16.74 -25.83
C ILE A 58 -2.07 -15.62 -25.02
N ALA A 59 -2.15 -15.77 -23.69
CA ALA A 59 -2.70 -14.75 -22.81
C ALA A 59 -1.88 -13.45 -22.86
N ALA A 60 -0.55 -13.53 -22.90
CA ALA A 60 0.32 -12.36 -23.02
C ALA A 60 0.12 -11.62 -24.36
N ILE A 61 0.06 -12.35 -25.47
CA ILE A 61 -0.23 -11.78 -26.80
C ILE A 61 -1.63 -11.13 -26.81
N GLU A 62 -2.63 -11.78 -26.22
CA GLU A 62 -3.99 -11.24 -26.14
C GLU A 62 -4.07 -9.96 -25.30
N ALA A 63 -3.40 -9.93 -24.14
CA ALA A 63 -3.36 -8.77 -23.26
C ALA A 63 -2.66 -7.57 -23.92
N THR A 64 -1.50 -7.80 -24.55
CA THR A 64 -0.74 -6.74 -25.24
C THR A 64 -1.48 -6.18 -26.44
N LEU A 65 -2.15 -7.03 -27.24
CA LEU A 65 -2.98 -6.59 -28.37
C LEU A 65 -4.23 -5.81 -27.94
N LYS A 66 -4.73 -6.05 -26.72
CA LYS A 66 -5.81 -5.24 -26.10
C LYS A 66 -5.31 -3.93 -25.47
N GLY A 67 -4.01 -3.65 -25.53
CA GLY A 67 -3.41 -2.43 -25.01
C GLY A 67 -2.98 -2.51 -23.54
N HIS A 68 -2.98 -3.69 -22.93
CA HIS A 68 -2.43 -3.86 -21.58
C HIS A 68 -0.90 -3.87 -21.63
N THR A 69 -0.27 -3.17 -20.68
CA THR A 69 1.17 -3.27 -20.43
C THR A 69 1.43 -4.48 -19.54
N LEU A 70 2.33 -5.36 -19.97
CA LEU A 70 2.80 -6.48 -19.16
C LEU A 70 4.10 -6.09 -18.47
N VAL A 71 4.22 -6.42 -17.19
CA VAL A 71 5.44 -6.25 -16.40
C VAL A 71 5.93 -7.64 -15.99
N ALA A 72 7.25 -7.82 -15.91
CA ALA A 72 7.81 -9.11 -15.53
C ALA A 72 7.45 -9.42 -14.07
N ALA A 73 6.90 -10.62 -13.82
CA ALA A 73 6.58 -11.08 -12.49
C ALA A 73 7.82 -10.98 -11.57
N GLY A 74 7.68 -10.27 -10.45
CA GLY A 74 8.76 -10.03 -9.49
C GLY A 74 9.60 -8.76 -9.73
N SER A 75 9.39 -8.03 -10.82
CA SER A 75 10.06 -6.74 -11.07
C SER A 75 9.25 -5.51 -10.63
N GLU A 76 8.02 -5.72 -10.15
CA GLU A 76 7.09 -4.61 -9.85
C GLU A 76 7.35 -3.97 -8.49
N PHE A 77 7.97 -4.69 -7.53
CA PHE A 77 8.14 -4.18 -6.17
C PHE A 77 9.48 -4.61 -5.55
N SER A 78 10.31 -3.63 -5.22
CA SER A 78 11.47 -3.79 -4.33
C SER A 78 11.17 -3.15 -2.98
N LYS A 79 11.60 -3.80 -1.90
CA LYS A 79 11.40 -3.28 -0.54
C LYS A 79 12.42 -2.17 -0.27
N THR A 80 12.01 -0.90 -0.35
CA THR A 80 12.90 0.25 -0.16
C THR A 80 13.45 0.36 1.27
N ARG A 81 12.62 0.08 2.28
CA ARG A 81 13.02 0.11 3.69
C ARG A 81 12.08 -0.75 4.55
N SER A 82 12.59 -1.29 5.65
CA SER A 82 11.79 -1.91 6.71
C SER A 82 12.04 -1.15 8.00
N LEU A 83 10.99 -0.69 8.67
CA LEU A 83 11.10 -0.02 9.97
C LEU A 83 10.40 -0.86 11.06
N PRO A 84 10.98 -0.94 12.27
CA PRO A 84 10.25 -1.35 13.47
C PRO A 84 8.93 -0.60 13.61
N HIS A 85 7.83 -1.35 13.76
CA HIS A 85 6.47 -0.82 13.82
C HIS A 85 5.63 -1.45 14.95
N GLY A 86 5.75 -2.76 15.17
CA GLY A 86 4.79 -3.50 16.00
C GLY A 86 4.68 -3.02 17.46
N ASP A 87 5.80 -2.73 18.09
CA ASP A 87 5.89 -2.19 19.45
C ASP A 87 5.29 -0.78 19.55
N VAL A 88 5.67 0.09 18.61
CA VAL A 88 5.16 1.46 18.51
C VAL A 88 3.66 1.49 18.23
N ALA A 89 3.18 0.69 17.27
CA ALA A 89 1.78 0.61 16.90
C ALA A 89 0.92 0.12 18.06
N ALA A 90 1.41 -0.87 18.83
CA ALA A 90 0.71 -1.36 20.01
C ALA A 90 0.54 -0.26 21.07
N VAL A 91 1.61 0.48 21.37
CA VAL A 91 1.55 1.58 22.35
C VAL A 91 0.71 2.76 21.83
N ALA A 92 0.82 3.11 20.55
CA ALA A 92 0.01 4.17 19.93
C ALA A 92 -1.49 3.82 19.94
N ALA A 93 -1.85 2.56 19.66
CA ALA A 93 -3.23 2.08 19.75
C ALA A 93 -3.77 2.18 21.19
N MET A 94 -2.95 1.84 22.19
CA MET A 94 -3.33 2.01 23.60
C MET A 94 -3.46 3.48 24.00
N ALA A 95 -2.56 4.35 23.52
CA ALA A 95 -2.67 5.80 23.74
C ALA A 95 -3.97 6.37 23.13
N GLY A 96 -4.38 5.88 21.96
CA GLY A 96 -5.66 6.22 21.33
C GLY A 96 -6.86 5.76 22.17
N LYS A 97 -6.86 4.50 22.64
CA LYS A 97 -7.92 3.96 23.52
C LYS A 97 -8.07 4.75 24.83
N LEU A 98 -6.94 5.17 25.41
CA LEU A 98 -6.89 6.00 26.62
C LEU A 98 -7.19 7.48 26.33
N LYS A 99 -7.39 7.86 25.07
CA LYS A 99 -7.56 9.25 24.62
C LYS A 99 -6.43 10.16 25.12
N LEU A 100 -5.20 9.64 25.17
CA LEU A 100 -4.03 10.34 25.73
C LEU A 100 -3.84 11.72 25.11
N ALA A 101 -3.91 11.84 23.79
CA ALA A 101 -3.76 13.14 23.12
C ALA A 101 -4.83 14.16 23.58
N ALA A 102 -6.08 13.72 23.71
CA ALA A 102 -7.17 14.59 24.16
C ALA A 102 -7.03 14.97 25.64
N LEU A 103 -6.50 14.07 26.47
CA LEU A 103 -6.14 14.36 27.86
C LEU A 103 -5.05 15.43 27.94
N LEU A 104 -4.02 15.32 27.09
CA LEU A 104 -2.95 16.31 27.05
C LEU A 104 -3.49 17.68 26.64
N GLY A 105 -4.28 17.78 25.56
CA GLY A 105 -4.87 19.06 25.16
C GLY A 105 -5.42 19.13 23.73
N PRO A 106 -5.78 20.35 23.28
CA PRO A 106 -6.27 20.56 21.91
C PRO A 106 -5.18 20.23 20.88
N PRO A 107 -5.56 19.91 19.63
CA PRO A 107 -4.60 19.64 18.57
C PRO A 107 -3.60 20.77 18.34
N CYS A 108 -2.32 20.46 18.52
CA CYS A 108 -1.21 21.33 18.20
C CYS A 108 0.09 20.52 18.04
N ARG A 109 1.08 21.10 17.38
CA ARG A 109 2.40 20.49 17.16
C ARG A 109 3.06 20.02 18.46
N ALA A 110 3.04 20.86 19.49
CA ALA A 110 3.61 20.54 20.81
C ALA A 110 2.96 19.31 21.46
N ARG A 111 1.64 19.14 21.31
CA ARG A 111 0.93 17.95 21.79
C ARG A 111 1.40 16.69 21.08
N ASP A 112 1.51 16.74 19.76
CA ASP A 112 1.85 15.56 18.96
C ASP A 112 3.29 15.11 19.26
N ILE A 113 4.21 16.07 19.43
CA ILE A 113 5.57 15.82 19.91
C ILE A 113 5.56 15.23 21.33
N ALA A 114 4.75 15.78 22.25
CA ALA A 114 4.62 15.25 23.61
C ALA A 114 4.10 13.80 23.63
N VAL A 115 3.10 13.47 22.80
CA VAL A 115 2.59 12.10 22.64
C VAL A 115 3.71 11.19 22.11
N ALA A 116 4.46 11.62 21.10
CA ALA A 116 5.58 10.85 20.57
C ALA A 116 6.66 10.59 21.63
N LEU A 117 6.98 11.59 22.45
CA LEU A 117 7.93 11.45 23.57
C LEU A 117 7.43 10.43 24.62
N ILE A 118 6.15 10.47 24.95
CA ILE A 118 5.55 9.51 25.91
C ILE A 118 5.60 8.09 25.35
N ILE A 119 5.17 7.89 24.10
CA ILE A 119 5.22 6.58 23.44
C ILE A 119 6.66 6.07 23.37
N SER A 120 7.60 6.94 23.02
CA SER A 120 9.03 6.59 22.99
C SER A 120 9.54 6.16 24.35
N ARG A 121 9.10 6.83 25.42
CA ARG A 121 9.49 6.47 26.79
C ARG A 121 8.95 5.11 27.22
N VAL A 122 7.74 4.76 26.78
CA VAL A 122 7.11 3.45 27.05
C VAL A 122 7.81 2.33 26.28
N VAL A 123 8.09 2.54 24.99
CA VAL A 123 8.71 1.52 24.12
C VAL A 123 10.20 1.34 24.42
N ARG A 124 10.94 2.45 24.53
CA ARG A 124 12.40 2.45 24.62
C ARG A 124 12.88 3.57 25.56
N PRO A 125 12.89 3.34 26.88
CA PRO A 125 13.28 4.36 27.85
C PRO A 125 14.76 4.75 27.70
N LYS A 126 15.01 5.85 26.99
CA LYS A 126 16.34 6.42 26.72
C LYS A 126 16.35 7.93 27.00
N SER A 127 17.50 8.57 26.81
CA SER A 127 17.66 10.03 26.92
C SER A 127 16.92 10.76 25.79
N LYS A 128 16.56 12.02 26.00
CA LYS A 128 15.78 12.85 25.05
C LYS A 128 16.42 12.91 23.65
N LEU A 129 17.73 13.12 23.59
CA LEU A 129 18.49 13.14 22.33
C LEU A 129 18.52 11.77 21.63
N SER A 130 18.51 10.68 22.38
CA SER A 130 18.41 9.34 21.81
C SER A 130 17.02 9.04 21.24
N THR A 131 15.98 9.73 21.69
CA THR A 131 14.61 9.62 21.16
C THR A 131 14.48 10.30 19.80
N LEU A 132 15.09 11.48 19.63
CA LEU A 132 15.13 12.22 18.36
C LEU A 132 15.67 11.38 17.21
N GLY A 133 16.89 10.83 17.38
CA GLY A 133 17.51 9.99 16.35
C GLY A 133 16.78 8.68 16.11
N TRP A 134 15.91 8.26 17.04
CA TRP A 134 15.15 7.01 16.89
C TRP A 134 13.89 7.19 16.04
N TRP A 135 13.26 8.37 16.00
CA TRP A 135 12.03 8.58 15.23
C TRP A 135 12.19 8.39 13.73
N SER A 136 13.39 8.58 13.19
CA SER A 136 13.71 8.24 11.79
C SER A 136 13.89 6.74 11.54
N ASP A 137 14.06 5.95 12.60
CA ASP A 137 14.34 4.50 12.57
C ASP A 137 13.13 3.66 13.01
N THR A 138 11.95 4.25 13.11
CA THR A 138 10.68 3.59 13.39
C THR A 138 9.57 4.33 12.65
N THR A 139 8.39 3.72 12.50
CA THR A 139 7.24 4.43 11.92
C THR A 139 6.69 5.53 12.82
N LEU A 140 7.05 5.58 14.12
CA LEU A 140 6.50 6.53 15.10
C LEU A 140 6.55 7.99 14.62
N GLY A 141 7.70 8.40 14.08
CA GLY A 141 7.89 9.76 13.60
C GLY A 141 6.96 10.10 12.43
N VAL A 142 6.75 9.16 11.52
CA VAL A 142 5.86 9.35 10.36
C VAL A 142 4.39 9.31 10.79
N ASP A 143 4.03 8.33 11.63
CA ASP A 143 2.65 8.09 12.06
C ASP A 143 2.07 9.28 12.86
N LEU A 144 2.91 9.98 13.62
CA LEU A 144 2.55 11.19 14.37
C LEU A 144 2.96 12.49 13.67
N GLY A 145 3.60 12.40 12.50
CA GLY A 145 4.06 13.56 11.72
C GLY A 145 5.18 14.36 12.39
N VAL A 146 5.97 13.77 13.29
CA VAL A 146 7.05 14.42 14.07
C VAL A 146 8.46 13.98 13.68
N ALA A 147 8.62 13.26 12.56
CA ALA A 147 9.92 12.75 12.10
C ALA A 147 10.97 13.85 11.88
N ASP A 148 10.52 15.07 11.60
CA ASP A 148 11.30 16.27 11.33
C ASP A 148 11.48 17.19 12.55
N ALA A 149 10.97 16.79 13.73
CA ALA A 149 11.01 17.62 14.92
C ALA A 149 12.44 17.95 15.33
N SER A 150 12.70 19.24 15.54
CA SER A 150 13.97 19.74 16.04
C SER A 150 14.12 19.53 17.55
N THR A 151 15.36 19.70 18.04
CA THR A 151 15.63 19.69 19.48
C THR A 151 14.88 20.82 20.20
N ASP A 152 14.81 22.00 19.58
CA ASP A 152 14.10 23.16 20.14
C ASP A 152 12.59 22.94 20.22
N GLU A 153 11.99 22.33 19.20
CA GLU A 153 10.57 21.95 19.24
C GLU A 153 10.26 20.94 20.33
N ILE A 154 11.19 20.03 20.64
CA ILE A 154 11.04 19.10 21.77
C ILE A 154 11.05 19.84 23.09
N TYR A 155 11.99 20.76 23.31
CA TYR A 155 12.00 21.55 24.53
C TYR A 155 10.74 22.41 24.66
N ALA A 156 10.33 23.08 23.58
CA ALA A 156 9.08 23.83 23.55
C ALA A 156 7.85 22.94 23.83
N ALA A 157 7.82 21.70 23.32
CA ALA A 157 6.76 20.74 23.60
C ALA A 157 6.77 20.27 25.06
N MET A 158 7.94 20.12 25.68
CA MET A 158 8.06 19.81 27.10
C MET A 158 7.58 20.96 27.98
N ASP A 159 7.95 22.20 27.67
CA ASP A 159 7.50 23.39 28.38
C ASP A 159 5.98 23.57 28.24
N TRP A 160 5.47 23.34 27.02
CA TRP A 160 4.03 23.29 26.77
C TRP A 160 3.34 22.23 27.62
N LEU A 161 3.91 21.02 27.73
CA LEU A 161 3.34 19.95 28.54
C LEU A 161 3.33 20.31 30.03
N VAL A 162 4.42 20.91 30.54
CA VAL A 162 4.53 21.37 31.94
C VAL A 162 3.48 22.44 32.24
N SER A 163 3.27 23.40 31.32
CA SER A 163 2.26 24.46 31.50
C SER A 163 0.83 23.92 31.65
N ARG A 164 0.60 22.67 31.25
CA ARG A 164 -0.72 22.01 31.28
C ARG A 164 -0.87 21.03 32.43
N GLN A 165 0.17 20.82 33.23
CA GLN A 165 0.19 19.84 34.32
C GLN A 165 -1.02 19.98 35.25
N GLU A 166 -1.30 21.19 35.76
CA GLU A 166 -2.43 21.41 36.66
C GLU A 166 -3.79 21.06 36.02
N THR A 167 -3.96 21.36 34.72
CA THR A 167 -5.20 21.05 34.01
C THR A 167 -5.38 19.55 33.85
N ILE A 168 -4.29 18.85 33.51
CA ILE A 168 -4.26 17.39 33.36
C ILE A 168 -4.54 16.73 34.71
N GLU A 169 -3.88 17.15 35.79
CA GLU A 169 -4.07 16.59 37.13
C GLU A 169 -5.50 16.79 37.66
N ARG A 170 -6.13 17.94 37.39
CA ARG A 170 -7.55 18.17 37.75
C ARG A 170 -8.52 17.30 36.95
N SER A 171 -8.14 16.92 35.73
CA SER A 171 -8.97 16.03 34.90
C SER A 171 -8.89 14.56 35.34
N TRP A 172 -7.90 14.20 36.17
CA TRP A 172 -7.80 12.88 36.76
C TRP A 172 -8.74 12.76 37.97
N PRO A 173 -9.54 11.67 38.06
CA PRO A 173 -10.36 11.42 39.24
C PRO A 173 -9.46 11.30 40.49
N GLN A 174 -9.76 12.08 41.54
CA GLN A 174 -9.01 12.07 42.82
C GLN A 174 -9.01 10.71 43.57
N SER A 175 -9.67 9.67 43.04
CA SER A 175 -9.68 8.34 43.66
C SER A 175 -8.38 7.57 43.50
N ILE A 176 -7.48 7.97 42.59
CA ILE A 176 -6.20 7.28 42.34
C ILE A 176 -5.04 7.93 43.11
N SER A 177 -5.17 9.19 43.55
CA SER A 177 -4.09 9.90 44.25
C SER A 177 -3.99 9.62 45.76
N ARG A 178 -4.93 8.85 46.34
CA ARG A 178 -4.93 8.49 47.78
C ARG A 178 -4.39 7.10 48.11
N SER A 179 -3.82 6.37 47.15
CA SER A 179 -3.22 5.05 47.37
C SER A 179 -1.68 5.05 47.35
N ARG A 180 -1.07 6.13 47.86
CA ARG A 180 0.33 6.14 48.31
C ARG A 180 0.46 6.82 49.66
#